data_AF-A0A1S1Z167-F1
#
_entry.id   AF-A0A1S1Z167-F1
#
_cell.length_a   1.000
_cell.length_b   1.000
_cell.length_c   1.000
_cell.angle_alpha   90.00
_cell.angle_beta   90.00
_cell.angle_gamma   90.00
#
_symmetry.space_group_name_H-M   'P 1'
#
loop_
_entity.id
_entity.type
_entity.pdbx_description
1 polymer ?
#
loop_
_entity_poly.entity_id
_entity_poly.type
_entity_poly.pdbx_seq_one_letter_code
_entity_poly.pdbx_strand_id
1 'polypeptide(L)'
;MKHFIISLSLLLSLGFSSFANTNELEVPTEASSAKLVNMINNAEASDYKTYTKAAMFAINWNADLALAKEWIDHALSVKENSQTVEVLGDYYVRTGQVEKAKAAYFKALELGLFSVDQEDINRMQRKVLVYARPQK
;
A
#
# COMPACT_ATOMS: atom_id res chain seq x y z
N MET A 1 -19.38 39.30 -52.87
CA MET A 1 -19.78 38.83 -51.53
C MET A 1 -18.76 37.78 -51.09
N LYS A 2 -17.79 38.19 -50.27
CA LYS A 2 -16.82 37.30 -49.60
C LYS A 2 -17.29 37.08 -48.16
N HIS A 3 -16.63 36.13 -47.47
CA HIS A 3 -16.79 35.58 -46.10
C HIS A 3 -17.44 34.19 -46.18
N PHE A 4 -16.74 33.08 -46.49
CA PHE A 4 -15.61 32.39 -45.81
C PHE A 4 -15.94 32.02 -44.35
N ILE A 5 -15.63 30.77 -43.96
CA ILE A 5 -15.33 30.20 -42.61
C ILE A 5 -16.39 29.24 -42.02
N ILE A 6 -16.12 28.08 -41.41
CA ILE A 6 -14.92 27.23 -41.16
C ILE A 6 -15.48 25.87 -40.68
N SER A 7 -14.88 24.74 -41.09
CA SER A 7 -15.12 23.42 -40.50
C SER A 7 -14.61 23.37 -39.05
N LEU A 8 -15.49 23.10 -38.09
CA LEU A 8 -15.14 23.02 -36.67
C LEU A 8 -14.66 21.60 -36.32
N SER A 9 -13.37 21.34 -36.50
CA SER A 9 -12.69 20.19 -35.92
C SER A 9 -12.41 20.46 -34.45
N LEU A 10 -13.18 19.86 -33.55
CA LEU A 10 -12.95 19.96 -32.11
C LEU A 10 -11.81 19.02 -31.69
N LEU A 11 -10.57 19.52 -31.77
CA LEU A 11 -9.39 18.90 -31.17
C LEU A 11 -9.42 19.11 -29.66
N LEU A 12 -9.96 18.14 -28.92
CA LEU A 12 -9.79 18.05 -27.46
C LEU A 12 -8.33 17.68 -27.18
N SER A 13 -7.48 18.69 -26.96
CA SER A 13 -6.14 18.49 -26.41
C SER A 13 -6.25 18.35 -24.89
N LEU A 14 -6.36 17.11 -24.42
CA LEU A 14 -6.09 16.80 -23.01
C LEU A 14 -4.58 16.84 -22.81
N GLY A 15 -4.09 17.98 -22.31
CA GLY A 15 -2.71 18.11 -21.87
C GLY A 15 -2.48 17.24 -20.64
N PHE A 16 -1.77 16.12 -20.81
CA PHE A 16 -1.19 15.38 -19.70
C PHE A 16 0.10 16.08 -19.28
N SER A 17 0.07 16.81 -18.17
CA SER A 17 1.29 17.24 -17.50
C SER A 17 1.96 15.99 -16.91
N SER A 18 3.04 15.54 -17.57
CA SER A 18 3.90 14.48 -17.05
C SER A 18 4.76 15.04 -15.93
N PHE A 19 4.46 14.69 -14.68
CA PHE A 19 5.40 14.86 -13.57
C PHE A 19 6.31 13.64 -13.52
N ALA A 20 7.60 13.88 -13.76
CA ALA A 20 8.64 12.86 -13.65
C ALA A 20 9.04 12.65 -12.18
N ASN A 21 9.12 11.37 -11.81
CA ASN A 21 9.96 10.77 -10.78
C ASN A 21 9.49 10.85 -9.30
N THR A 22 9.13 9.70 -8.72
CA THR A 22 9.90 9.02 -7.65
C THR A 22 9.19 7.71 -7.26
N ASN A 23 9.88 6.58 -7.45
CA ASN A 23 9.47 5.19 -7.16
C ASN A 23 8.23 4.73 -7.93
N GLU A 24 8.38 3.72 -8.78
CA GLU A 24 7.28 3.08 -9.53
C GLU A 24 6.27 2.44 -8.57
N LEU A 25 5.39 3.26 -7.99
CA LEU A 25 4.10 2.83 -7.50
C LEU A 25 3.28 2.51 -8.75
N GLU A 26 3.30 1.24 -9.18
CA GLU A 26 2.41 0.73 -10.23
C GLU A 26 1.00 1.28 -9.95
N VAL A 27 0.46 2.07 -10.87
CA VAL A 27 -0.93 2.55 -10.77
C VAL A 27 -1.83 1.31 -10.79
N PRO A 28 -2.84 1.19 -9.91
CA PRO A 28 -3.76 0.06 -9.91
C PRO A 28 -4.40 -0.11 -11.30
N THR A 29 -4.20 -1.28 -11.90
CA THR A 29 -4.85 -1.72 -13.14
C THR A 29 -5.62 -3.02 -12.91
N GLU A 30 -6.43 -3.44 -13.88
CA GLU A 30 -7.00 -4.80 -13.89
C GLU A 30 -5.90 -5.88 -13.78
N ALA A 31 -4.73 -5.64 -14.39
CA ALA A 31 -3.57 -6.51 -14.29
C ALA A 31 -2.98 -6.55 -12.87
N SER A 32 -2.98 -5.43 -12.14
CA SER A 32 -2.57 -5.37 -10.73
C SER A 32 -3.48 -6.24 -9.84
N SER A 33 -4.79 -6.16 -10.02
CA SER A 33 -5.74 -7.01 -9.30
C SER A 33 -5.56 -8.50 -9.64
N ALA A 34 -5.40 -8.83 -10.92
CA ALA A 34 -5.14 -10.21 -11.36
C ALA A 34 -3.83 -10.76 -10.78
N LYS A 35 -2.78 -9.93 -10.69
CA LYS A 35 -1.49 -10.28 -10.06
C LYS A 35 -1.66 -10.63 -8.58
N LEU A 36 -2.46 -9.88 -7.83
CA LEU A 36 -2.72 -10.19 -6.41
C LEU A 36 -3.48 -11.50 -6.23
N VAL A 37 -4.53 -11.72 -7.03
CA VAL A 37 -5.31 -12.96 -7.01
C VAL A 37 -4.42 -14.16 -7.36
N ASN A 38 -3.57 -14.02 -8.38
CA ASN A 38 -2.63 -15.08 -8.76
C ASN A 38 -1.60 -15.35 -7.66
N MET A 39 -1.11 -14.33 -6.95
CA MET A 39 -0.20 -14.55 -5.81
C MET A 39 -0.85 -15.42 -4.73
N ILE A 40 -2.11 -15.14 -4.38
CA ILE A 40 -2.81 -15.87 -3.32
C ILE A 40 -3.25 -17.27 -3.76
N ASN A 41 -3.75 -17.43 -4.99
CA ASN A 41 -4.19 -18.73 -5.50
C ASN A 41 -3.07 -19.77 -5.59
N ASN A 42 -1.81 -19.32 -5.71
CA ASN A 42 -0.63 -20.18 -5.74
C ASN A 42 0.07 -20.27 -4.37
N ALA A 43 -0.43 -19.56 -3.35
CA ALA A 43 0.14 -19.59 -2.01
C ALA A 43 -0.44 -20.75 -1.21
N GLU A 44 0.44 -21.47 -0.50
CA GLU A 44 0.00 -22.39 0.54
C GLU A 44 -0.75 -21.61 1.64
N ALA A 45 -1.73 -22.25 2.28
CA ALA A 45 -2.48 -21.60 3.37
C ALA A 45 -1.57 -21.13 4.52
N SER A 46 -0.42 -21.79 4.74
CA SER A 46 0.56 -21.38 5.75
C SER A 46 1.60 -20.34 5.27
N ASP A 47 1.52 -19.87 4.02
CA ASP A 47 2.48 -18.91 3.48
C ASP A 47 2.18 -17.46 3.87
N TYR A 48 2.31 -17.16 5.17
CA TYR A 48 2.05 -15.84 5.71
C TYR A 48 2.84 -14.71 5.00
N LYS A 49 3.99 -15.01 4.37
CA LYS A 49 4.80 -14.03 3.65
C LYS A 49 4.13 -13.58 2.36
N THR A 50 3.57 -14.51 1.60
CA THR A 50 2.84 -14.17 0.36
C THR A 50 1.58 -13.38 0.65
N TYR A 51 0.81 -13.76 1.68
CA TYR A 51 -0.34 -12.97 2.14
C TYR A 51 0.06 -11.55 2.60
N THR A 52 1.15 -11.44 3.37
CA THR A 52 1.68 -10.13 3.80
C THR A 52 2.06 -9.25 2.60
N LYS A 53 2.74 -9.83 1.61
CA LYS A 53 3.16 -9.12 0.40
C LYS A 53 1.96 -8.69 -0.45
N ALA A 54 0.96 -9.56 -0.61
CA ALA A 54 -0.27 -9.24 -1.33
C ALA A 54 -1.03 -8.09 -0.66
N ALA A 55 -1.17 -8.11 0.66
CA ALA A 55 -1.79 -7.03 1.42
C ALA A 55 -1.05 -5.70 1.27
N MET A 56 0.28 -5.73 1.38
CA MET A 56 1.12 -4.56 1.18
C MET A 56 0.90 -3.92 -0.20
N PHE A 57 0.86 -4.73 -1.26
CA PHE A 57 0.57 -4.23 -2.60
C PHE A 57 -0.85 -3.69 -2.74
N ALA A 58 -1.86 -4.39 -2.20
CA ALA A 58 -3.24 -3.92 -2.22
C ALA A 58 -3.38 -2.54 -1.55
N ILE A 59 -2.72 -2.34 -0.41
CA ILE A 59 -2.67 -1.06 0.29
C ILE A 59 -1.97 0.00 -0.57
N ASN A 60 -0.76 -0.28 -1.06
CA ASN A 60 0.04 0.67 -1.82
C ASN A 60 -0.65 1.12 -3.11
N TRP A 61 -1.33 0.20 -3.79
CA TRP A 61 -2.07 0.49 -5.01
C TRP A 61 -3.45 1.08 -4.77
N ASN A 62 -3.86 1.32 -3.52
CA ASN A 62 -5.23 1.74 -3.21
C ASN A 62 -6.29 0.80 -3.83
N ALA A 63 -5.99 -0.50 -3.85
CA ALA A 63 -6.92 -1.53 -4.28
C ALA A 63 -7.96 -1.78 -3.17
N ASP A 64 -8.55 -2.98 -3.15
CA ASP A 64 -9.52 -3.37 -2.14
C ASP A 64 -8.85 -3.48 -0.74
N LEU A 65 -9.10 -2.47 0.11
CA LEU A 65 -8.58 -2.42 1.47
C LEU A 65 -9.24 -3.46 2.38
N ALA A 66 -10.48 -3.90 2.09
CA ALA A 66 -11.12 -4.97 2.87
C ALA A 66 -10.41 -6.30 2.62
N LEU A 67 -10.11 -6.60 1.36
CA LEU A 67 -9.35 -7.79 0.99
C LEU A 67 -7.92 -7.76 1.56
N ALA A 68 -7.27 -6.59 1.53
CA ALA A 68 -5.96 -6.42 2.18
C ALA A 68 -6.02 -6.76 3.68
N LYS A 69 -7.10 -6.38 4.36
CA LYS A 69 -7.30 -6.68 5.78
C LYS A 69 -7.49 -8.17 6.03
N GLU A 70 -8.25 -8.86 5.19
CA GLU A 70 -8.42 -10.33 5.29
C GLU A 70 -7.08 -11.05 5.16
N TRP A 71 -6.22 -10.64 4.21
CA TRP A 71 -4.89 -11.23 4.05
C TRP A 71 -3.95 -10.93 5.21
N ILE A 72 -4.04 -9.73 5.79
CA ILE A 72 -3.30 -9.38 7.01
C ILE A 72 -3.74 -10.29 8.16
N ASP A 73 -5.05 -10.44 8.38
CA ASP A 73 -5.58 -11.27 9.46
C ASP A 73 -5.19 -12.73 9.29
N HIS A 74 -5.27 -13.23 8.06
CA HIS A 74 -4.81 -14.58 7.74
C HIS A 74 -3.32 -14.75 8.05
N ALA A 75 -2.46 -13.85 7.57
CA ALA A 75 -1.03 -13.92 7.82
C ALA A 75 -0.69 -13.86 9.33
N LEU A 76 -1.35 -12.98 10.09
CA LEU A 76 -1.17 -12.89 11.54
C LEU A 76 -1.66 -14.14 12.28
N SER A 77 -2.72 -14.78 11.79
CA SER A 77 -3.23 -16.03 12.37
C SER A 77 -2.29 -17.22 12.17
N VAL A 78 -1.56 -17.23 11.05
CA VAL A 78 -0.55 -18.24 10.76
C VAL A 78 0.72 -17.97 11.57
N LYS A 79 1.21 -16.72 11.53
CA LYS A 79 2.40 -16.31 12.28
C LYS A 79 2.44 -14.80 12.49
N GLU A 80 2.29 -14.39 13.75
CA GLU A 80 2.59 -13.02 14.15
C GLU A 80 4.07 -12.70 13.92
N ASN A 81 4.34 -11.62 13.18
CA ASN A 81 5.69 -11.18 12.85
C ASN A 81 5.75 -9.68 12.57
N SER A 82 6.96 -9.11 12.66
CA SER A 82 7.23 -7.68 12.50
C SER A 82 6.64 -7.10 11.20
N GLN A 83 6.86 -7.77 10.06
CA GLN A 83 6.48 -7.24 8.76
C GLN A 83 4.97 -7.18 8.57
N THR A 84 4.24 -8.22 8.95
CA THR A 84 2.77 -8.24 8.83
C THR A 84 2.13 -7.20 9.76
N VAL A 85 2.67 -7.02 10.96
CA VAL A 85 2.19 -5.98 11.90
C VAL A 85 2.52 -4.57 11.37
N GLU A 86 3.65 -4.38 10.70
CA GLU A 86 3.95 -3.11 10.00
C GLU A 86 2.90 -2.82 8.92
N VAL A 87 2.56 -3.82 8.10
CA VAL A 87 1.54 -3.69 7.04
C VAL A 87 0.15 -3.43 7.63
N LEU A 88 -0.18 -3.99 8.79
CA LEU A 88 -1.40 -3.64 9.53
C LEU A 88 -1.42 -2.17 9.95
N GLY A 89 -0.27 -1.61 10.34
CA GLY A 89 -0.13 -0.18 10.59
C GLY A 89 -0.44 0.64 9.34
N ASP A 90 0.08 0.24 8.18
CA ASP A 90 -0.18 0.90 6.90
C ASP A 90 -1.66 0.86 6.53
N TYR A 91 -2.35 -0.27 6.76
CA TYR A 91 -3.80 -0.37 6.61
C TYR A 91 -4.53 0.64 7.50
N TYR A 92 -4.13 0.77 8.76
CA TYR A 92 -4.76 1.72 9.68
C TYR A 92 -4.54 3.18 9.26
N VAL A 93 -3.38 3.52 8.69
CA VAL A 93 -3.16 4.85 8.09
C VAL A 93 -4.16 5.09 6.96
N ARG A 94 -4.31 4.13 6.03
CA ARG A 94 -5.19 4.28 4.87
C ARG A 94 -6.67 4.35 5.22
N THR A 95 -7.04 3.82 6.38
CA THR A 95 -8.42 3.88 6.89
C THR A 95 -8.63 5.00 7.92
N GLY A 96 -7.66 5.89 8.11
CA GLY A 96 -7.77 7.05 9.01
C GLY A 96 -7.69 6.72 10.51
N GLN A 97 -7.32 5.49 10.87
CA GLN A 97 -7.23 5.00 12.24
C GLN A 97 -5.84 5.24 12.84
N VAL A 98 -5.43 6.51 12.94
CA VAL A 98 -4.05 6.91 13.29
C VAL A 98 -3.55 6.30 14.61
N GLU A 99 -4.37 6.27 15.67
CA GLU A 99 -3.95 5.67 16.95
C GLU A 99 -3.68 4.16 16.84
N LYS A 100 -4.48 3.45 16.02
CA LYS A 100 -4.23 2.03 15.75
C LYS A 100 -2.98 1.83 14.89
N ALA A 101 -2.74 2.71 13.91
CA ALA A 101 -1.52 2.69 13.11
C ALA A 101 -0.28 2.85 13.98
N LYS A 102 -0.28 3.85 14.86
CA LYS A 102 0.78 4.09 15.85
C LYS A 102 1.04 2.84 16.69
N ALA A 103 0.00 2.25 17.29
CA ALA A 103 0.14 1.05 18.10
C ALA A 103 0.73 -0.13 17.32
N ALA A 104 0.27 -0.33 16.08
CA ALA A 104 0.81 -1.37 15.20
C ALA A 104 2.30 -1.14 14.88
N TYR A 105 2.72 0.08 14.55
CA TYR A 105 4.13 0.36 14.25
C TYR A 105 5.06 0.16 15.45
N PHE A 106 4.61 0.52 16.66
CA PHE A 106 5.37 0.20 17.88
C PHE A 106 5.51 -1.30 18.08
N LYS A 107 4.42 -2.06 17.92
CA LYS A 107 4.46 -3.52 18.04
C LYS A 107 5.33 -4.17 16.96
N ALA A 108 5.29 -3.68 15.73
CA ALA A 108 6.16 -4.14 14.65
C ALA A 108 7.63 -3.95 15.04
N LEU A 109 8.01 -2.77 15.53
CA LEU A 109 9.36 -2.48 15.97
C LEU A 109 9.81 -3.40 17.12
N GLU A 110 8.93 -3.68 18.08
CA GLU A 110 9.20 -4.61 19.18
C GLU A 110 9.47 -6.04 18.68
N LEU A 111 8.62 -6.56 17.80
CA LEU A 111 8.78 -7.89 17.20
C LEU A 111 10.04 -7.99 16.32
N GLY A 112 10.41 -6.88 15.67
CA GLY A 112 11.54 -6.78 14.76
C GLY A 112 12.89 -6.59 15.44
N LEU A 113 12.93 -6.13 16.70
CA LEU A 113 14.12 -5.55 17.33
C LEU A 113 15.40 -6.39 17.23
N PHE A 114 15.27 -7.72 17.23
CA PHE A 114 16.38 -8.67 17.11
C PHE A 114 16.26 -9.62 15.92
N SER A 115 15.26 -9.44 15.05
CA SER A 115 14.89 -10.42 14.02
C SER A 115 14.89 -9.87 12.59
N VAL A 116 14.95 -8.54 12.44
CA VAL A 116 15.04 -7.87 11.13
C VAL A 116 16.32 -7.05 11.03
N ASP A 117 16.67 -6.62 9.83
CA ASP A 117 17.87 -5.82 9.60
C ASP A 117 17.69 -4.36 10.06
N GLN A 118 18.79 -3.62 10.07
CA GLN A 118 18.79 -2.21 10.50
C GLN A 118 17.95 -1.32 9.56
N GLU A 119 17.78 -1.69 8.29
CA GLU A 119 16.98 -0.91 7.35
C GLU A 119 15.49 -0.98 7.71
N ASP A 120 15.00 -2.19 8.02
CA ASP A 120 13.65 -2.44 8.51
C ASP A 120 13.39 -1.71 9.83
N ILE A 121 14.32 -1.79 10.78
CA ILE A 121 14.25 -1.03 12.05
C ILE A 121 14.12 0.46 11.79
N ASN A 122 15.00 1.02 10.94
CA ASN A 122 14.99 2.45 10.62
C ASN A 122 13.68 2.86 9.93
N ARG A 123 13.13 2.01 9.05
CA ARG A 123 11.83 2.27 8.39
C ARG A 123 10.70 2.32 9.40
N MET A 124 10.61 1.35 10.31
CA MET A 124 9.57 1.32 11.34
C MET A 124 9.68 2.50 12.31
N GLN A 125 10.90 2.86 12.74
CA GLN A 125 11.13 4.05 13.57
C GLN A 125 10.65 5.33 12.89
N ARG A 126 10.88 5.51 11.59
CA ARG A 126 10.34 6.66 10.85
C ARG A 126 8.82 6.69 10.88
N LYS A 127 8.15 5.55 10.65
CA LYS A 127 6.68 5.45 10.72
C LYS A 127 6.17 5.80 12.12
N VAL A 128 6.78 5.27 13.18
CA VAL A 128 6.48 5.67 14.56
C VAL A 128 6.63 7.19 14.75
N LEU A 129 7.76 7.77 14.33
CA LEU A 129 8.01 9.20 14.47
C LEU A 129 7.05 10.09 13.67
N VAL A 130 6.45 9.58 12.59
CA VAL A 130 5.45 10.30 11.81
C VAL A 130 4.08 10.24 12.49
N TYR A 131 3.64 9.04 12.88
CA TYR A 131 2.27 8.82 13.37
C TYR A 131 2.12 8.89 14.89
N ALA A 132 3.20 8.96 15.66
CA ALA A 132 3.17 9.20 17.10
C ALA A 132 3.26 10.68 17.48
N ARG A 133 3.42 11.60 16.51
CA ARG A 133 3.44 13.04 16.81
C ARG A 133 2.05 13.50 17.28
N PRO A 134 1.98 14.37 18.29
CA PRO A 134 0.74 15.05 18.64
C PRO A 134 0.20 15.81 17.43
N GLN A 135 -1.03 15.51 17.01
CA GLN A 135 -1.76 16.31 16.04
C GLN A 135 -2.12 17.64 16.74
N LYS A 136 -1.75 18.77 16.14
CA LYS A 136 -2.02 20.11 16.70
C LYS A 136 -3.47 20.51 16.51
#